data_AF-A0AAF0TLA2-F1
#
_entry.id   AF-A0AAF0TLA2-F1
#
_cell.length_a   1.000
_cell.length_b   1.000
_cell.length_c   1.000
_cell.angle_alpha   90.00
_cell.angle_beta   90.00
_cell.angle_gamma   90.00
#
_symmetry.space_group_name_H-M   'P 1'
#
loop_
_entity.id
_entity.type
_entity.pdbx_description
1 polymer ?
#
loop_
_entity_poly.entity_id
_entity_poly.type
_entity_poly.pdbx_seq_one_letter_code
_entity_poly.pdbx_strand_id
1 'polypeptide(L)'
;MDEFLVFSESFDLRLCNLDKVLSQCEETNLVLNWEKCHFLVQEGIVLGHKVSRSGLEVDRVKVEIIEKFPPPIWLKGVQSFLGHT
;
A
#
# COMPACT_ATOMS: atom_id res chain seq x y z
N MET A 1 -3.89 -11.20 2.44
CA MET A 1 -3.79 -9.76 2.74
C MET A 1 -2.55 -9.64 3.57
N ASP A 2 -1.46 -9.21 2.95
CA ASP A 2 -0.11 -9.56 3.41
C ASP A 2 0.79 -8.32 3.51
N GLU A 3 0.17 -7.15 3.71
CA GLU A 3 0.86 -5.87 3.85
C GLU A 3 0.68 -5.31 5.26
N PHE A 4 1.79 -4.89 5.87
CA PHE A 4 1.81 -4.21 7.16
C PHE A 4 2.06 -2.71 6.94
N LEU A 5 1.33 -1.88 7.68
CA LEU A 5 1.59 -0.44 7.77
C LEU A 5 1.80 -0.08 9.24
N VAL A 6 2.96 0.49 9.55
CA VAL A 6 3.28 0.99 10.90
C VAL A 6 3.36 2.52 10.82
N PHE A 7 2.40 3.20 11.44
CA PHE A 7 2.31 4.65 11.44
C PHE A 7 2.31 5.20 12.87
N SER A 8 3.08 6.25 13.11
CA SER A 8 3.06 6.99 14.37
C SER A 8 3.45 8.46 14.16
N GLU A 9 3.05 9.33 15.09
CA GLU A 9 3.22 10.78 15.00
C GLU A 9 4.67 11.25 15.22
N SER A 10 5.45 10.52 16.04
CA SER A 10 6.85 10.81 16.32
C SER A 10 7.80 9.74 15.76
N PHE A 11 9.09 10.07 15.68
CA PHE A 11 10.11 9.13 15.24
C PHE A 11 10.35 8.02 16.28
N ASP A 12 10.47 8.38 17.56
CA ASP A 12 10.71 7.43 18.64
C ASP A 12 9.57 6.42 18.79
N LEU A 13 8.32 6.89 18.66
CA LEU A 13 7.15 6.01 18.71
C LEU A 13 7.08 5.09 17.48
N ARG A 14 7.54 5.54 16.30
CA ARG A 14 7.65 4.68 15.12
C ARG A 14 8.67 3.58 15.31
N LEU A 15 9.84 3.88 15.89
CA LEU A 15 10.85 2.87 16.21
C LEU A 15 10.32 1.86 17.23
N CYS A 16 9.66 2.32 18.30
CA CYS A 16 9.09 1.42 19.31
C CYS A 16 7.99 0.51 18.72
N ASN A 17 7.14 1.05 17.83
CA ASN A 17 6.11 0.25 17.18
C ASN A 17 6.71 -0.73 16.16
N LEU A 18 7.74 -0.32 15.42
CA LEU A 18 8.44 -1.19 14.49
C LEU A 18 9.08 -2.38 15.22
N ASP A 19 9.76 -2.13 16.34
CA ASP A 19 10.36 -3.16 17.18
C ASP A 19 9.33 -4.20 17.61
N LYS A 20 8.18 -3.76 18.14
CA LYS A 20 7.07 -4.65 18.52
C LYS A 20 6.54 -5.50 17.37
N VAL A 21 6.38 -4.90 16.19
CA VAL A 21 5.88 -5.62 15.00
C VAL A 21 6.88 -6.66 14.54
N LEU A 22 8.17 -6.33 14.53
CA LEU A 22 9.23 -7.28 14.18
C LEU A 22 9.33 -8.43 15.19
N SER A 23 9.26 -8.15 16.50
CA SER A 23 9.22 -9.19 17.53
C SER A 23 8.02 -10.12 17.34
N GLN A 24 6.84 -9.58 17.01
CA GLN A 24 5.67 -10.42 16.75
C GLN A 24 5.82 -11.27 15.47
N CYS A 25 6.50 -10.76 14.44
CA CYS A 25 6.83 -11.56 13.27
C CYS A 25 7.77 -12.73 13.63
N GLU A 26 8.77 -12.50 14.48
CA GLU A 26 9.64 -13.58 14.97
C GLU A 26 8.86 -14.63 15.76
N GLU A 27 8.01 -14.21 16.71
CA GLU A 27 7.19 -15.13 17.52
C GLU A 27 6.23 -15.98 16.68
N THR A 28 5.68 -15.39 15.61
CA THR A 28 4.74 -16.08 14.72
C THR A 28 5.39 -16.82 13.56
N ASN A 29 6.73 -16.83 13.48
CA ASN A 29 7.52 -17.38 12.37
C ASN A 29 7.15 -16.79 11.00
N LEU A 30 6.78 -15.50 10.99
CA LEU A 30 6.42 -14.77 9.78
C LEU A 30 7.70 -14.15 9.17
N VAL A 31 8.07 -14.61 7.98
CA VAL A 31 9.25 -14.12 7.26
C VAL A 31 8.87 -12.91 6.41
N LEU A 32 9.49 -11.76 6.67
CA LEU A 32 9.31 -10.55 5.88
C LEU A 32 10.22 -10.57 4.64
N ASN A 33 9.69 -10.14 3.50
CA ASN A 33 10.48 -9.92 2.30
C ASN A 33 11.19 -8.56 2.39
N TRP A 34 12.48 -8.58 2.74
CA TRP A 34 13.29 -7.37 2.94
C TRP A 34 13.34 -6.45 1.72
N GLU A 35 13.29 -6.97 0.49
CA GLU A 35 13.31 -6.16 -0.75
C GLU A 35 12.02 -5.34 -0.92
N LYS A 36 10.92 -5.79 -0.30
CA LYS A 36 9.62 -5.12 -0.34
C LYS A 36 9.35 -4.27 0.90
N CYS A 37 10.15 -4.41 1.95
CA CYS A 37 9.98 -3.65 3.17
C CYS A 37 10.53 -2.23 3.02
N HIS A 38 9.70 -1.25 3.38
CA HIS A 38 10.08 0.17 3.37
C HIS A 38 10.01 0.68 4.82
N PHE A 39 11.16 1.02 5.40
CA PHE A 39 11.25 1.46 6.79
C PHE A 39 11.52 2.96 6.90
N LEU A 40 10.92 3.59 7.92
CA LEU A 40 11.18 4.99 8.31
C LEU A 40 10.98 6.03 7.20
N VAL A 41 10.14 5.72 6.21
CA VAL A 41 9.76 6.64 5.12
C VAL A 41 8.70 7.65 5.59
N GLN A 42 8.59 8.79 4.90
CA GLN A 42 7.53 9.79 5.13
C GLN A 42 6.23 9.48 4.39
N GLU A 43 6.34 8.70 3.31
CA GLU A 43 5.23 8.26 2.47
C GLU A 43 5.53 6.87 1.91
N GLY A 44 4.50 6.10 1.60
CA GLY A 44 4.64 4.74 1.05
C GLY A 44 3.37 4.28 0.33
N ILE A 45 3.48 3.21 -0.45
CA ILE A 45 2.34 2.59 -1.14
C ILE A 45 1.83 1.41 -0.30
N VAL A 46 0.54 1.41 0.02
CA VAL A 46 -0.16 0.30 0.69
C VAL A 46 -1.50 0.08 0.00
N LEU A 47 -1.78 -1.16 -0.40
CA LEU A 47 -2.95 -1.57 -1.18
C LEU A 47 -3.12 -0.76 -2.48
N GLY A 48 -2.00 -0.28 -3.02
CA GLY A 48 -1.95 0.62 -4.19
C GLY A 48 -2.57 2.00 -3.94
N HIS A 49 -2.52 2.46 -2.69
CA HIS A 49 -2.75 3.85 -2.30
C HIS A 49 -1.47 4.43 -1.72
N LYS A 50 -1.19 5.68 -2.05
CA LYS A 50 -0.11 6.44 -1.43
C LYS A 50 -0.59 6.95 -0.07
N VAL A 51 0.08 6.52 0.98
CA VAL A 51 -0.14 6.98 2.35
C VAL A 51 0.93 7.99 2.71
N SER A 52 0.52 9.17 3.19
CA SER A 52 1.42 10.23 3.63
C SER A 52 0.83 10.99 4.82
N ARG A 53 1.57 11.95 5.38
CA ARG A 53 1.03 12.87 6.40
C ARG A 53 -0.19 13.67 5.92
N SER A 54 -0.28 13.95 4.62
CA SER A 54 -1.41 14.68 4.03
C SER A 54 -2.68 13.83 3.92
N GLY A 55 -2.58 12.53 4.16
CA GLY A 55 -3.67 11.57 4.06
C GLY A 55 -3.40 10.50 3.00
N LEU A 56 -4.49 9.97 2.47
CA LEU A 56 -4.51 8.85 1.53
C LEU A 56 -4.78 9.36 0.12
N GLU A 57 -3.87 9.07 -0.79
CA GLU A 57 -3.96 9.45 -2.21
C GLU A 57 -3.98 8.17 -3.07
N VAL A 58 -4.57 8.24 -4.26
CA VAL A 58 -4.49 7.13 -5.22
C VAL A 58 -3.07 7.12 -5.79
N ASP A 59 -2.47 5.92 -5.88
CA ASP A 59 -1.18 5.77 -6.54
C ASP A 59 -1.25 6.31 -7.98
N ARG A 60 -0.31 7.19 -8.34
CA ARG A 60 -0.23 7.80 -9.66
C ARG A 60 -0.15 6.76 -10.77
N VAL A 61 0.48 5.62 -10.51
CA VAL A 61 0.55 4.52 -11.49
C VAL A 61 -0.86 4.01 -11.83
N LYS A 62 -1.76 3.88 -10.84
CA LYS A 62 -3.16 3.52 -11.09
C LYS A 62 -3.91 4.59 -11.88
N VAL A 63 -3.63 5.87 -11.62
CA VAL A 63 -4.22 7.00 -12.36
C VAL A 63 -3.79 6.95 -13.82
N GLU A 64 -2.50 6.76 -14.09
CA GLU A 64 -1.98 6.68 -15.47
C GLU A 64 -2.56 5.49 -16.25
N ILE A 65 -2.79 4.36 -15.59
CA ILE A 65 -3.41 3.19 -16.22
C ILE A 65 -4.82 3.53 -16.69
N ILE A 66 -5.61 4.24 -15.88
CA ILE A 66 -6.98 4.66 -16.23
C ILE A 66 -6.94 5.73 -17.33
N GLU A 67 -6.01 6.69 -17.23
CA GLU A 67 -5.88 7.77 -18.22
C GLU A 67 -5.50 7.23 -19.62
N LYS A 68 -4.65 6.22 -19.68
CA LYS A 68 -4.24 5.55 -20.93
C LYS A 68 -5.22 4.46 -21.37
N PHE A 69 -6.28 4.20 -20.61
CA PHE A 69 -7.22 3.13 -20.90
C PHE A 69 -8.05 3.46 -22.15
N PRO A 70 -8.11 2.57 -23.16
CA PRO A 70 -8.90 2.83 -24.36
C PRO A 70 -10.40 2.85 -24.02
N PRO A 71 -11.21 3.68 -24.70
CA PRO A 71 -12.65 3.68 -24.50
C PRO A 71 -13.23 2.27 -24.71
N PRO A 72 -13.95 1.70 -23.73
CA PRO A 72 -14.49 0.36 -23.87
C PRO A 72 -15.57 0.32 -24.96
N ILE A 73 -15.42 -0.60 -25.90
CA ILE A 73 -16.28 -0.73 -27.09
C ILE A 73 -17.45 -1.72 -26.90
N TRP A 74 -17.54 -2.37 -25.74
CA TRP A 74 -18.52 -3.43 -25.49
C TRP A 74 -18.95 -3.52 -24.01
N LEU A 75 -20.05 -4.22 -23.74
CA LEU A 75 -20.65 -4.29 -22.41
C LEU A 75 -19.69 -4.85 -21.34
N LYS A 76 -18.97 -5.94 -21.66
CA LYS A 76 -18.01 -6.55 -20.72
C LYS A 76 -16.82 -5.65 -20.39
N GLY A 77 -16.40 -4.82 -21.33
CA GLY A 77 -15.32 -3.86 -21.16
C GLY A 77 -15.74 -2.68 -20.29
N VAL A 78 -16.99 -2.23 -20.44
CA VAL A 78 -17.58 -1.24 -19.52
C VAL A 78 -17.70 -1.81 -18.11
N GLN A 79 -18.20 -3.04 -17.97
CA GLN A 79 -18.29 -3.73 -16.67
C GLN A 79 -16.91 -3.87 -16.01
N SER A 80 -15.93 -4.38 -16.73
CA SER A 80 -14.54 -4.52 -16.25
C SER A 80 -13.91 -3.17 -15.87
N PHE A 81 -14.13 -2.11 -16.67
CA PHE A 81 -13.62 -0.77 -16.38
C PHE A 81 -14.21 -0.20 -15.07
N LEU A 82 -15.50 -0.43 -14.83
CA LEU A 82 -16.18 0.01 -13.60
C LEU A 82 -15.87 -0.90 -12.40
N GLY A 83 -15.09 -1.97 -12.56
CA GLY A 83 -14.80 -2.93 -11.50
C GLY A 83 -15.95 -3.90 -11.22
N HIS A 84 -16.91 -4.01 -12.14
CA HIS A 84 -17.96 -5.04 -12.11
C HIS A 84 -17.44 -6.27 -12.85
N THR A 85 -17.15 -7.32 -12.09
CA THR A 85 -16.86 -8.67 -12.64
C THR A 85 -18.12 -9.34 -13.16
#